data_AF-A0AAV0Z7A2-F1
#
_entry.id   AF-A0AAV0Z7A2-F1
#
_cell.length_a   1.000
_cell.length_b   1.000
_cell.length_c   1.000
_cell.angle_alpha   90.00
_cell.angle_beta   90.00
_cell.angle_gamma   90.00
#
_symmetry.space_group_name_H-M   'P 1'
#
loop_
_entity.id
_entity.type
_entity.pdbx_description
1 polymer ?
#
loop_
_entity_poly.entity_id
_entity_poly.type
_entity_poly.pdbx_seq_one_letter_code
_entity_poly.pdbx_strand_id
1 'polypeptide(L)'
;MAEPLLRGESSGLRNRSRGIVRRTDAITYGSNYEKAAALIDLAEDGVGIPEQLLDSSNFQSYSRFYFIFTKFDLIWSLSYFALIVLNFLEKPLWCEKNTMHSCNDREYFFLGQLPYLTAAQCIIYEGIVLVLLIIHTFWPLSYEGPHIYWKSPINLLKALCLLVILADMLVYALYMSPVAFDFLPFRIAPYIRVVLFVLNIRELRETTIILAGMLDTYLNILALGLLFLVFTSWVAYVIFEDTIQGKTVFTSYTTTLYQMFLLFTTANNPDVWVPAYKASRLSCIFFILFVLVGVYFVTNLILAVVYESFKSELVKQVFEMDRMRRAMLERAFNLLDTYNVGYLNKDQIIRLFEEVNNYRTLPKISKEEFELIFEELDDTHDVKINKDEFADICNAIALKFQKEDVLSYFDYLVFYHSPTSKRLKAFVRSTIFGYIVTFVLIVNLFAVIIETTV
;
A
#
# COMPACT_ATOMS: atom_id res chain seq x y z
N MET A 1 -16.31 -48.44 -63.33
CA MET A 1 -15.13 -47.70 -63.82
C MET A 1 -15.55 -46.24 -63.93
N ALA A 2 -14.82 -45.36 -63.24
CA ALA A 2 -14.80 -43.89 -63.33
C ALA A 2 -16.01 -43.05 -62.82
N GLU A 3 -15.75 -42.36 -61.70
CA GLU A 3 -16.09 -40.98 -61.30
C GLU A 3 -16.25 -39.96 -62.47
N PRO A 4 -16.90 -38.77 -62.31
CA PRO A 4 -16.46 -37.75 -61.33
C PRO A 4 -17.46 -36.73 -60.71
N LEU A 5 -17.02 -36.21 -59.56
CA LEU A 5 -17.05 -34.81 -59.05
C LEU A 5 -18.37 -34.09 -58.74
N LEU A 6 -18.82 -34.15 -57.48
CA LEU A 6 -19.45 -32.99 -56.79
C LEU A 6 -19.12 -32.97 -55.28
N ARG A 7 -18.08 -32.18 -54.95
CA ARG A 7 -17.88 -31.31 -53.77
C ARG A 7 -18.72 -31.60 -52.51
N GLY A 8 -18.15 -32.29 -51.54
CA GLY A 8 -18.68 -32.39 -50.17
C GLY A 8 -18.32 -31.17 -49.33
N GLU A 9 -19.34 -30.49 -48.80
CA GLU A 9 -19.22 -29.44 -47.79
C GLU A 9 -18.88 -30.07 -46.43
N SER A 10 -17.74 -29.64 -45.88
CA SER A 10 -17.33 -29.89 -44.50
C SER A 10 -17.87 -28.77 -43.61
N SER A 11 -18.94 -29.04 -42.87
CA SER A 11 -19.40 -28.16 -41.79
C SER A 11 -18.64 -28.48 -40.50
N GLY A 12 -17.39 -28.04 -40.45
CA GLY A 12 -16.64 -27.92 -39.20
C GLY A 12 -17.36 -26.95 -38.27
N LEU A 13 -17.88 -27.45 -37.15
CA LEU A 13 -18.21 -26.63 -35.99
C LEU A 13 -16.92 -25.94 -35.54
N ARG A 14 -16.77 -24.69 -35.98
CA ARG A 14 -15.80 -23.73 -35.48
C ARG A 14 -16.05 -23.58 -33.98
N ASN A 15 -15.28 -24.34 -33.20
CA ASN A 15 -14.95 -24.00 -31.83
C ASN A 15 -14.27 -22.62 -31.91
N ARG A 16 -15.05 -21.55 -31.78
CA ARG A 16 -14.53 -20.23 -31.45
C ARG A 16 -13.90 -20.42 -30.08
N SER A 17 -12.57 -20.55 -30.04
CA SER A 17 -11.81 -20.36 -28.82
C SER A 17 -12.26 -19.03 -28.23
N ARG A 18 -13.11 -19.07 -27.20
CA ARG A 18 -13.32 -17.92 -26.33
C ARG A 18 -11.92 -17.59 -25.82
N GLY A 19 -11.40 -16.45 -26.25
CA GLY A 19 -10.09 -15.97 -25.80
C GLY A 19 -10.09 -15.98 -24.28
N ILE A 20 -8.94 -16.36 -23.72
CA ILE A 20 -8.63 -16.45 -22.29
C ILE A 20 -9.41 -15.36 -21.53
N VAL A 21 -10.37 -15.81 -20.71
CA VAL A 21 -11.35 -14.96 -20.05
C VAL A 21 -10.62 -14.14 -19.01
N ARG A 22 -10.50 -12.82 -19.22
CA ARG A 22 -9.99 -11.90 -18.18
C ARG A 22 -10.80 -12.14 -16.90
N ARG A 23 -10.13 -12.24 -15.74
CA ARG A 23 -10.76 -12.47 -14.42
C ARG A 23 -12.05 -11.65 -14.21
N THR A 24 -12.03 -10.40 -14.67
CA THR A 24 -13.15 -9.46 -14.61
C THR A 24 -14.37 -9.87 -15.44
N ASP A 25 -14.13 -10.50 -16.59
CA ASP A 25 -15.16 -10.93 -17.53
C ASP A 25 -15.78 -12.27 -17.08
N ALA A 26 -14.98 -13.13 -16.42
CA ALA A 26 -15.46 -14.37 -15.78
C ALA A 26 -16.41 -14.07 -14.61
N ILE A 27 -16.07 -13.09 -13.76
CA ILE A 27 -16.92 -12.74 -12.61
C ILE A 27 -18.24 -12.09 -13.07
N THR A 28 -18.21 -11.32 -14.16
CA THR A 28 -19.38 -10.55 -14.63
C THR A 28 -20.29 -11.32 -15.59
N TYR A 29 -19.76 -12.22 -16.43
CA TYR A 29 -20.56 -12.94 -17.44
C TYR A 29 -20.35 -14.45 -17.43
N GLY A 30 -19.47 -14.95 -16.58
CA GLY A 30 -19.11 -16.36 -16.57
C GLY A 30 -20.13 -17.28 -15.91
N SER A 31 -19.92 -18.57 -16.11
CA SER A 31 -20.63 -19.64 -15.43
C SER A 31 -20.35 -19.60 -13.92
N ASN A 32 -21.14 -20.33 -13.11
CA ASN A 32 -20.89 -20.40 -11.66
C ASN A 32 -19.48 -20.93 -11.33
N TYR A 33 -18.94 -21.84 -12.16
CA TYR A 33 -17.59 -22.38 -12.03
C TYR A 33 -16.51 -21.34 -12.39
N GLU A 34 -16.69 -20.60 -13.50
CA GLU A 34 -15.78 -19.52 -13.89
C GLU A 34 -15.77 -18.38 -12.83
N LYS A 35 -16.93 -18.08 -12.24
CA LYS A 35 -17.06 -17.10 -11.14
C LYS A 35 -16.36 -17.57 -9.87
N ALA A 36 -16.57 -18.83 -9.48
CA ALA A 36 -15.93 -19.42 -8.31
C ALA A 36 -14.40 -19.45 -8.48
N ALA A 37 -13.91 -19.89 -9.64
CA ALA A 37 -12.48 -19.90 -9.94
C ALA A 37 -11.85 -18.50 -9.86
N ALA A 38 -12.52 -17.48 -10.41
CA ALA A 38 -12.05 -16.11 -10.35
C ALA A 38 -12.13 -15.50 -8.94
N LEU A 39 -13.10 -15.89 -8.11
CA LEU A 39 -13.17 -15.48 -6.70
C LEU A 39 -12.07 -16.11 -5.85
N ILE A 40 -11.78 -17.41 -6.05
CA ILE A 40 -10.67 -18.10 -5.37
C ILE A 40 -9.37 -17.41 -5.72
N ASP A 41 -9.10 -17.20 -7.00
CA ASP A 41 -7.86 -16.58 -7.43
C ASP A 41 -7.69 -15.13 -6.90
N LEU A 42 -8.80 -14.38 -6.80
CA LEU A 42 -8.82 -13.05 -6.21
C LEU A 42 -8.61 -13.06 -4.69
N ALA A 43 -9.21 -14.02 -3.99
CA ALA A 43 -9.04 -14.21 -2.55
C ALA A 43 -7.57 -14.50 -2.21
N GLU A 44 -6.91 -15.29 -3.06
CA GLU A 44 -5.50 -15.63 -2.94
C GLU A 44 -4.52 -14.54 -3.41
N ASP A 45 -5.00 -13.54 -4.17
CA ASP A 45 -4.24 -12.33 -4.51
C ASP A 45 -4.24 -11.31 -3.36
N GLY A 46 -4.98 -11.53 -2.27
CA GLY A 46 -5.14 -10.58 -1.17
C GLY A 46 -5.97 -9.33 -1.54
N VAL A 47 -6.50 -9.30 -2.76
CA VAL A 47 -7.38 -8.24 -3.27
C VAL A 47 -8.79 -8.53 -2.77
N GLY A 48 -9.07 -8.13 -1.53
CA GLY A 48 -10.38 -8.28 -0.94
C GLY A 48 -11.44 -7.52 -1.74
N ILE A 49 -12.49 -8.23 -2.16
CA ILE A 49 -13.76 -7.57 -2.49
C ILE A 49 -14.41 -7.16 -1.16
N PRO A 50 -14.94 -5.93 -1.03
CA PRO A 50 -15.68 -5.54 0.16
C PRO A 50 -16.79 -6.55 0.48
N GLU A 51 -16.87 -7.02 1.72
CA GLU A 51 -17.86 -8.00 2.19
C GLU A 51 -19.30 -7.56 1.83
N GLN A 52 -19.58 -6.25 1.93
CA GLN A 52 -20.88 -5.68 1.60
C GLN A 52 -21.26 -5.82 0.11
N LEU A 53 -20.27 -5.90 -0.78
CA LEU A 53 -20.50 -6.14 -2.21
C LEU A 53 -20.85 -7.61 -2.45
N LEU A 54 -20.17 -8.54 -1.76
CA LEU A 54 -20.38 -9.99 -1.89
C LEU A 54 -21.80 -10.42 -1.51
N ASP A 55 -22.39 -9.76 -0.51
CA ASP A 55 -23.72 -10.04 0.02
C ASP A 55 -24.87 -9.40 -0.80
N SER A 56 -24.55 -8.51 -1.74
CA SER A 56 -25.56 -7.82 -2.54
C SER A 56 -26.27 -8.78 -3.52
N SER A 57 -27.59 -8.66 -3.62
CA SER A 57 -28.42 -9.46 -4.55
C SER A 57 -28.10 -9.21 -6.02
N ASN A 58 -27.55 -8.03 -6.33
CA ASN A 58 -27.15 -7.61 -7.69
C ASN A 58 -25.62 -7.56 -7.87
N PHE A 59 -24.89 -8.49 -7.25
CA PHE A 59 -23.42 -8.60 -7.34
C PHE A 59 -22.88 -8.48 -8.77
N GLN A 60 -23.59 -9.04 -9.77
CA GLN A 60 -23.17 -9.02 -11.16
C GLN A 60 -23.12 -7.60 -11.77
N SER A 61 -24.10 -6.76 -11.46
CA SER A 61 -24.16 -5.39 -11.97
C SER A 61 -23.12 -4.49 -11.28
N TYR A 62 -22.94 -4.64 -9.96
CA TYR A 62 -22.02 -3.82 -9.20
C TYR A 62 -20.54 -4.22 -9.39
N SER A 63 -20.27 -5.52 -9.52
CA SER A 63 -18.91 -6.01 -9.82
C SER A 63 -18.38 -5.47 -11.15
N ARG A 64 -19.25 -5.23 -12.15
CA ARG A 64 -18.85 -4.57 -13.40
C ARG A 64 -18.27 -3.17 -13.16
N PHE A 65 -18.94 -2.35 -12.35
CA PHE A 65 -18.47 -1.00 -12.03
C PHE A 65 -17.19 -1.02 -11.19
N TYR A 66 -17.08 -1.98 -10.27
CA TYR A 66 -15.86 -2.22 -9.49
C TYR A 66 -14.67 -2.60 -10.40
N PHE A 67 -14.85 -3.52 -11.36
CA PHE A 67 -13.77 -3.89 -12.27
C PHE A 67 -13.40 -2.81 -13.28
N ILE A 68 -14.36 -1.95 -13.67
CA ILE A 68 -14.02 -0.77 -14.47
C ILE A 68 -13.16 0.18 -13.65
N PHE A 69 -13.49 0.39 -12.36
CA PHE A 69 -12.71 1.21 -11.46
C PHE A 69 -11.28 0.69 -11.29
N THR A 70 -11.10 -0.61 -11.06
CA THR A 70 -9.76 -1.21 -10.90
C THR A 70 -8.94 -1.23 -12.19
N LYS A 71 -9.58 -1.25 -13.37
CA LYS A 71 -8.84 -1.07 -14.65
C LYS A 71 -8.16 0.30 -14.77
N PHE A 72 -8.72 1.32 -14.11
CA PHE A 72 -8.16 2.67 -14.10
C PHE A 72 -7.19 2.93 -12.94
N ASP A 73 -6.80 1.90 -12.18
CA ASP A 73 -5.93 2.01 -11.00
C ASP A 73 -4.61 2.74 -11.29
N LEU A 74 -4.01 2.53 -12.48
CA LEU A 74 -2.81 3.26 -12.88
C LEU A 74 -3.03 4.77 -12.99
N ILE A 75 -4.18 5.21 -13.52
CA ILE A 75 -4.52 6.62 -13.66
C ILE A 75 -4.77 7.23 -12.28
N TRP A 76 -5.44 6.50 -11.40
CA TRP A 76 -5.69 6.92 -10.02
C TRP A 76 -4.38 7.04 -9.23
N SER A 77 -3.51 6.04 -9.31
CA SER A 77 -2.19 6.07 -8.68
C SER A 77 -1.35 7.25 -9.16
N LEU A 78 -1.35 7.52 -10.46
CA LEU A 78 -0.64 8.65 -11.04
C LEU A 78 -1.21 10.01 -10.57
N SER A 79 -2.53 10.12 -10.37
CA SER A 79 -3.14 11.36 -9.89
C SER A 79 -2.78 11.67 -8.42
N TYR A 80 -2.70 10.64 -7.56
CA TYR A 80 -2.20 10.80 -6.20
C TYR A 80 -0.74 11.20 -6.16
N PHE A 81 0.09 10.58 -7.00
CA PHE A 81 1.50 10.93 -7.08
C PHE A 81 1.69 12.36 -7.60
N ALA A 82 0.94 12.74 -8.64
CA ALA A 82 0.93 14.11 -9.15
C ALA A 82 0.54 15.12 -8.06
N LEU A 83 -0.43 14.80 -7.20
CA LEU A 83 -0.85 15.64 -6.08
C LEU A 83 0.30 15.93 -5.10
N ILE A 84 1.13 14.93 -4.80
CA ILE A 84 2.30 15.07 -3.93
C ILE A 84 3.42 15.83 -4.64
N VAL A 85 3.71 15.51 -5.90
CA VAL A 85 4.73 16.21 -6.70
C VAL A 85 4.40 17.71 -6.82
N LEU A 86 3.12 18.06 -6.97
CA LEU A 86 2.70 19.46 -6.99
C LEU A 86 3.11 20.22 -5.72
N ASN A 87 3.12 19.56 -4.55
CA ASN A 87 3.58 20.21 -3.31
C ASN A 87 5.07 20.61 -3.36
N PHE A 88 5.91 19.86 -4.10
CA PHE A 88 7.33 20.18 -4.26
C PHE A 88 7.58 21.26 -5.32
N LEU A 89 6.71 21.37 -6.32
CA LEU A 89 6.85 22.33 -7.42
C LEU A 89 6.12 23.66 -7.14
N GLU A 90 5.28 23.71 -6.12
CA GLU A 90 4.56 24.91 -5.71
C GLU A 90 5.50 25.92 -5.04
N LYS A 91 5.34 27.20 -5.38
CA LYS A 91 6.09 28.27 -4.70
C LYS A 91 5.56 28.44 -3.28
N PRO A 92 6.45 28.54 -2.28
CA PRO A 92 5.99 28.78 -0.93
C PRO A 92 5.45 30.21 -0.78
N LEU A 93 4.34 30.35 -0.05
CA LEU A 93 3.63 31.61 0.18
C LEU A 93 4.51 32.73 0.79
N TRP A 94 5.50 32.37 1.61
CA TRP A 94 6.41 33.36 2.22
C TRP A 94 7.33 34.02 1.20
N CYS A 95 7.60 33.35 0.08
CA CYS A 95 8.39 33.91 -0.99
C CYS A 95 7.57 34.88 -1.86
N GLU A 96 6.30 34.57 -2.10
CA GLU A 96 5.40 35.38 -2.94
C GLU A 96 5.08 36.75 -2.31
N LYS A 97 5.16 36.88 -0.99
CA LYS A 97 4.89 38.13 -0.26
C LYS A 97 5.92 39.24 -0.49
N ASN A 98 7.14 38.91 -0.95
CA ASN A 98 8.21 39.89 -1.06
C ASN A 98 8.30 40.41 -2.50
N THR A 99 7.78 41.61 -2.76
CA THR A 99 7.71 42.19 -4.12
C THR A 99 9.05 42.79 -4.59
N MET A 100 10.03 42.96 -3.70
CA MET A 100 11.34 43.54 -4.03
C MET A 100 12.33 42.52 -4.61
N HIS A 101 12.24 41.25 -4.23
CA HIS A 101 13.12 40.18 -4.71
C HIS A 101 12.29 39.07 -5.33
N SER A 102 12.64 38.67 -6.55
CA SER A 102 12.00 37.53 -7.21
C SER A 102 12.27 36.26 -6.41
N CYS A 103 11.32 35.33 -6.36
CA CYS A 103 11.53 33.99 -5.80
C CYS A 103 12.63 33.18 -6.48
N ASN A 104 13.18 33.66 -7.60
CA ASN A 104 14.32 33.05 -8.27
C ASN A 104 15.66 33.59 -7.75
N ASP A 105 15.65 34.64 -6.92
CA ASP A 105 16.82 35.27 -6.33
C ASP A 105 17.33 34.46 -5.14
N ARG A 106 18.38 33.66 -5.41
CA ARG A 106 18.95 32.70 -4.45
C ARG A 106 19.85 33.35 -3.40
N GLU A 107 20.31 34.58 -3.63
CA GLU A 107 21.10 35.29 -2.62
C GLU A 107 20.22 35.72 -1.44
N TYR A 108 18.93 35.96 -1.72
CA TYR A 108 17.95 36.36 -0.73
C TYR A 108 17.13 35.19 -0.19
N PHE A 109 16.75 34.24 -1.05
CA PHE A 109 15.90 33.10 -0.65
C PHE A 109 16.61 31.75 -0.74
N PHE A 110 16.60 30.99 0.37
CA PHE A 110 17.12 29.62 0.47
C PHE A 110 16.17 28.59 -0.18
N LEU A 111 15.82 28.80 -1.44
CA LEU A 111 14.97 27.89 -2.23
C LEU A 111 15.82 26.80 -2.90
N GLY A 112 15.21 25.64 -3.11
CA GLY A 112 15.84 24.52 -3.79
C GLY A 112 16.13 24.84 -5.27
N GLN A 113 16.97 24.03 -5.91
CA GLN A 113 17.29 24.21 -7.33
C GLN A 113 16.19 23.72 -8.29
N LEU A 114 15.09 23.19 -7.76
CA LEU A 114 13.99 22.65 -8.56
C LEU A 114 13.20 23.78 -9.25
N PRO A 115 12.67 23.53 -10.46
CA PRO A 115 11.84 24.51 -11.14
C PRO A 115 10.50 24.67 -10.41
N TYR A 116 10.20 25.90 -10.01
CA TYR A 116 8.91 26.23 -9.41
C TYR A 116 7.89 26.64 -10.47
N LEU A 117 6.67 26.14 -10.32
CA LEU A 117 5.54 26.49 -11.19
C LEU A 117 5.05 27.92 -10.91
N THR A 118 4.45 28.54 -11.91
CA THR A 118 3.74 29.82 -11.72
C THR A 118 2.38 29.57 -11.03
N ALA A 119 1.84 30.57 -10.35
CA ALA A 119 0.53 30.48 -9.69
C ALA A 119 -0.59 29.98 -10.63
N ALA A 120 -0.61 30.50 -11.87
CA ALA A 120 -1.56 30.08 -12.90
C ALA A 120 -1.37 28.61 -13.31
N GLN A 121 -0.13 28.16 -13.49
CA GLN A 121 0.17 26.75 -13.80
C GLN A 121 -0.24 25.84 -12.64
N CYS A 122 0.06 26.22 -11.40
CA CYS A 122 -0.36 25.47 -10.21
C CYS A 122 -1.88 25.28 -10.17
N ILE A 123 -2.66 26.34 -10.35
CA ILE A 123 -4.14 26.25 -10.35
C ILE A 123 -4.64 25.32 -11.46
N ILE A 124 -4.05 25.39 -12.66
CA ILE A 124 -4.45 24.52 -13.78
C ILE A 124 -4.16 23.04 -13.43
N TYR A 125 -2.95 22.71 -12.99
CA TYR A 125 -2.59 21.34 -12.65
C TYR A 125 -3.38 20.81 -11.45
N GLU A 126 -3.57 21.63 -10.43
CA GLU A 126 -4.38 21.29 -9.26
C GLU A 126 -5.85 21.07 -9.64
N GLY A 127 -6.42 21.90 -10.53
CA GLY A 127 -7.77 21.73 -11.05
C GLY A 127 -7.93 20.41 -11.82
N ILE A 128 -6.96 20.07 -12.68
CA ILE A 128 -6.97 18.80 -13.43
C ILE A 128 -6.92 17.61 -12.47
N VAL A 129 -6.01 17.62 -11.51
CA VAL A 129 -5.88 16.53 -10.52
C VAL A 129 -7.13 16.46 -9.64
N LEU A 130 -7.68 17.60 -9.22
CA LEU A 130 -8.90 17.65 -8.40
C LEU A 130 -10.09 17.03 -9.12
N VAL A 131 -10.27 17.29 -10.42
CA VAL A 131 -11.34 16.64 -11.21
C VAL A 131 -11.18 15.13 -11.23
N LEU A 132 -9.95 14.62 -11.44
CA LEU A 132 -9.68 13.18 -11.39
C LEU A 132 -9.96 12.60 -10.00
N LEU A 133 -9.61 13.31 -8.93
CA LEU A 133 -9.84 12.89 -7.54
C LEU A 133 -11.32 12.90 -7.16
N ILE A 134 -12.09 13.86 -7.66
CA ILE A 134 -13.56 13.91 -7.50
C ILE A 134 -14.15 12.67 -8.18
N ILE A 135 -13.79 12.38 -9.43
CA ILE A 135 -14.28 11.18 -10.13
C ILE A 135 -13.90 9.93 -9.34
N HIS A 136 -12.65 9.79 -8.93
CA HIS A 136 -12.21 8.63 -8.14
C HIS A 136 -13.01 8.48 -6.84
N THR A 137 -13.17 9.55 -6.07
CA THR A 137 -13.78 9.49 -4.74
C THR A 137 -15.27 9.21 -4.80
N PHE A 138 -15.97 9.74 -5.82
CA PHE A 138 -17.39 9.51 -5.99
C PHE A 138 -17.73 8.29 -6.85
N TRP A 139 -16.78 7.66 -7.54
CA TRP A 139 -17.02 6.43 -8.31
C TRP A 139 -17.57 5.27 -7.47
N PRO A 140 -17.10 5.01 -6.22
CA PRO A 140 -17.64 3.98 -5.35
C PRO A 140 -19.14 4.06 -5.08
N LEU A 141 -19.78 5.24 -5.18
CA LEU A 141 -21.24 5.36 -5.09
C LEU A 141 -21.97 4.50 -6.13
N SER A 142 -21.35 4.23 -7.28
CA SER A 142 -21.94 3.41 -8.34
C SER A 142 -22.04 1.93 -7.99
N TYR A 143 -21.14 1.39 -7.16
CA TYR A 143 -21.10 -0.03 -6.80
C TYR A 143 -21.43 -0.34 -5.33
N GLU A 144 -21.20 0.59 -4.39
CA GLU A 144 -21.59 0.44 -2.98
C GLU A 144 -23.01 0.94 -2.70
N GLY A 145 -23.48 1.92 -3.48
CA GLY A 145 -24.73 2.63 -3.23
C GLY A 145 -24.61 3.72 -2.15
N PRO A 146 -25.55 4.70 -2.13
CA PRO A 146 -25.40 5.93 -1.35
C PRO A 146 -25.48 5.71 0.17
N HIS A 147 -26.39 4.85 0.64
CA HIS A 147 -26.57 4.61 2.08
C HIS A 147 -25.32 3.99 2.73
N ILE A 148 -24.68 3.05 2.03
CA ILE A 148 -23.47 2.38 2.52
C ILE A 148 -22.27 3.32 2.42
N TYR A 149 -22.12 4.00 1.28
CA TYR A 149 -21.01 4.93 1.04
C TYR A 149 -20.92 6.03 2.12
N TRP A 150 -22.04 6.70 2.43
CA TRP A 150 -22.05 7.80 3.41
C TRP A 150 -21.95 7.34 4.87
N LYS A 151 -22.17 6.05 5.15
CA LYS A 151 -21.97 5.47 6.49
C LYS A 151 -20.48 5.22 6.77
N SER A 152 -19.66 5.05 5.73
CA SER A 152 -18.22 4.82 5.89
C SER A 152 -17.49 6.10 6.33
N PRO A 153 -16.80 6.10 7.49
CA PRO A 153 -16.09 7.28 7.99
C PRO A 153 -14.92 7.67 7.07
N ILE A 154 -14.33 6.70 6.36
CA ILE A 154 -13.22 6.94 5.42
C ILE A 154 -13.73 7.72 4.21
N ASN A 155 -14.86 7.31 3.64
CA ASN A 155 -15.43 7.97 2.46
C ASN A 155 -15.93 9.38 2.81
N LEU A 156 -16.51 9.55 4.01
CA LEU A 156 -16.88 10.86 4.55
C LEU A 156 -15.65 11.77 4.70
N LEU A 157 -14.56 11.26 5.29
CA LEU A 157 -13.32 12.02 5.47
C LEU A 157 -12.69 12.41 4.12
N LYS A 158 -12.67 11.50 3.13
CA LYS A 158 -12.20 11.80 1.77
C LYS A 158 -13.01 12.92 1.12
N ALA A 159 -14.35 12.86 1.22
CA ALA A 159 -15.23 13.89 0.68
C ALA A 159 -15.00 15.25 1.37
N LEU A 160 -14.82 15.27 2.69
CA LEU A 160 -14.51 16.48 3.45
C LEU A 160 -13.15 17.08 3.05
N CYS A 161 -12.12 16.25 2.91
CA CYS A 161 -10.81 16.68 2.43
C CYS A 161 -10.87 17.27 1.01
N LEU A 162 -11.65 16.67 0.10
CA LEU A 162 -11.86 17.24 -1.25
C LEU A 162 -12.57 18.58 -1.21
N LEU A 163 -13.57 18.75 -0.34
CA LEU A 163 -14.26 20.02 -0.17
C LEU A 163 -13.29 21.11 0.33
N VAL A 164 -12.41 20.77 1.28
CA VAL A 164 -11.39 21.69 1.79
C VAL A 164 -10.39 22.09 0.69
N ILE A 165 -9.93 21.16 -0.15
CA ILE A 165 -9.05 21.49 -1.28
C ILE A 165 -9.76 22.36 -2.32
N LEU A 166 -11.03 22.06 -2.62
CA LEU A 166 -11.81 22.88 -3.54
C LEU A 166 -11.97 24.32 -3.01
N ALA A 167 -12.26 24.47 -1.71
CA ALA A 167 -12.35 25.78 -1.08
C ALA A 167 -11.01 26.53 -1.08
N ASP A 168 -9.90 25.85 -0.74
CA ASP A 168 -8.54 26.43 -0.77
C ASP A 168 -8.16 26.89 -2.19
N MET A 169 -8.44 26.08 -3.21
CA MET A 169 -8.18 26.42 -4.60
C MET A 169 -9.01 27.62 -5.08
N LEU A 170 -10.30 27.68 -4.70
CA LEU A 170 -11.15 28.84 -5.00
C LEU A 170 -10.65 30.11 -4.31
N VAL A 171 -10.24 30.03 -3.03
CA VAL A 171 -9.66 31.16 -2.30
C VAL A 171 -8.35 31.61 -2.96
N TYR A 172 -7.49 30.68 -3.38
CA TYR A 172 -6.23 31.00 -4.07
C TYR A 172 -6.47 31.62 -5.46
N ALA A 173 -7.48 31.15 -6.20
CA ALA A 173 -7.88 31.74 -7.48
C ALA A 173 -8.46 33.15 -7.32
N LEU A 174 -9.22 33.41 -6.24
CA LEU A 174 -9.74 34.73 -5.90
C LEU A 174 -8.63 35.70 -5.45
N TYR A 175 -7.62 35.21 -4.74
CA TYR A 175 -6.42 35.99 -4.38
C TYR A 175 -5.65 36.46 -5.62
N MET A 176 -5.56 35.62 -6.66
CA MET A 176 -4.94 35.98 -7.94
C MET A 176 -5.79 36.96 -8.78
N SER A 177 -7.08 37.12 -8.46
CA SER A 177 -7.96 38.06 -9.14
C SER A 177 -7.82 39.46 -8.54
N PRO A 178 -7.71 40.53 -9.34
CA PRO A 178 -7.46 41.90 -8.86
C PRO A 178 -8.62 42.55 -8.09
N VAL A 179 -9.63 41.78 -7.65
CA VAL A 179 -10.95 42.30 -7.23
C VAL A 179 -11.29 42.03 -5.76
N ALA A 180 -10.55 41.16 -5.04
CA ALA A 180 -11.07 40.63 -3.77
C ALA A 180 -10.14 40.71 -2.54
N PHE A 181 -8.89 40.25 -2.58
CA PHE A 181 -8.05 40.17 -1.37
C PHE A 181 -6.55 40.32 -1.66
N ASP A 182 -5.86 41.19 -0.91
CA ASP A 182 -4.42 41.42 -1.04
C ASP A 182 -3.57 40.47 -0.15
N PHE A 183 -4.19 39.64 0.70
CA PHE A 183 -3.46 38.82 1.68
C PHE A 183 -4.03 37.41 1.84
N LEU A 184 -3.17 36.41 1.59
CA LEU A 184 -3.40 35.02 1.96
C LEU A 184 -2.46 34.64 3.14
N PRO A 185 -2.99 34.38 4.35
CA PRO A 185 -2.17 34.05 5.50
C PRO A 185 -1.51 32.67 5.38
N PHE A 186 -2.27 31.69 4.91
CA PHE A 186 -1.93 30.28 5.00
C PHE A 186 -2.68 29.47 3.94
N ARG A 187 -2.02 28.43 3.41
CA ARG A 187 -2.59 27.48 2.46
C ARG A 187 -2.66 26.10 3.12
N ILE A 188 -3.86 25.57 3.28
CA ILE A 188 -4.10 24.26 3.93
C ILE A 188 -3.90 23.11 2.93
N ALA A 189 -4.04 23.38 1.62
CA ALA A 189 -3.99 22.35 0.58
C ALA A 189 -2.80 21.39 0.68
N PRO A 190 -1.52 21.83 0.82
CA PRO A 190 -0.37 20.94 0.97
C PRO A 190 -0.53 19.81 2.00
N TYR A 191 -1.13 20.11 3.16
CA TYR A 191 -1.33 19.14 4.24
C TYR A 191 -2.44 18.15 3.89
N ILE A 192 -3.56 18.65 3.36
CA ILE A 192 -4.70 17.81 2.97
C ILE A 192 -4.34 16.90 1.79
N ARG A 193 -3.45 17.33 0.89
CA ARG A 193 -2.90 16.50 -0.19
C ARG A 193 -2.19 15.26 0.35
N VAL A 194 -1.37 15.40 1.39
CA VAL A 194 -0.70 14.27 2.06
C VAL A 194 -1.72 13.36 2.76
N VAL A 195 -2.72 13.94 3.43
CA VAL A 195 -3.80 13.16 4.07
C VAL A 195 -4.57 12.34 3.03
N LEU A 196 -4.97 12.94 1.90
CA LEU A 196 -5.65 12.23 0.81
C LEU A 196 -4.79 11.12 0.21
N PHE A 197 -3.48 11.34 0.07
CA PHE A 197 -2.56 10.31 -0.40
C PHE A 197 -2.56 9.08 0.52
N VAL A 198 -2.44 9.30 1.84
CA VAL A 198 -2.48 8.23 2.86
C VAL A 198 -3.84 7.51 2.88
N LEU A 199 -4.95 8.24 2.77
CA LEU A 199 -6.30 7.65 2.82
C LEU A 199 -6.64 6.79 1.60
N ASN A 200 -6.05 7.08 0.44
CA ASN A 200 -6.33 6.37 -0.80
C ASN A 200 -5.48 5.10 -0.97
N ILE A 201 -4.22 5.10 -0.51
CA ILE A 201 -3.38 3.90 -0.56
C ILE A 201 -3.75 2.95 0.59
N ARG A 202 -4.21 1.74 0.25
CA ARG A 202 -4.68 0.74 1.22
C ARG A 202 -3.60 0.38 2.25
N GLU A 203 -2.38 0.12 1.81
CA GLU A 203 -1.26 -0.28 2.69
C GLU A 203 -0.89 0.83 3.70
N LEU A 204 -0.88 2.10 3.27
CA LEU A 204 -0.62 3.24 4.15
C LEU A 204 -1.75 3.45 5.14
N ARG A 205 -3.00 3.29 4.69
CA ARG A 205 -4.17 3.36 5.57
C ARG A 205 -4.13 2.26 6.63
N GLU A 206 -3.85 1.02 6.24
CA GLU A 206 -3.71 -0.11 7.16
C GLU A 206 -2.60 0.17 8.18
N THR A 207 -1.43 0.63 7.73
CA THR A 207 -0.33 1.05 8.61
C THR A 207 -0.73 2.18 9.57
N THR A 208 -1.50 3.17 9.09
CA THR A 208 -1.99 4.28 9.92
C THR A 208 -2.98 3.79 10.99
N ILE A 209 -3.82 2.79 10.66
CA ILE A 209 -4.74 2.16 11.61
C ILE A 209 -3.94 1.41 12.69
N ILE A 210 -2.87 0.67 12.33
CA ILE A 210 -1.98 0.03 13.32
C ILE A 210 -1.39 1.09 14.27
N LEU A 211 -0.85 2.18 13.71
CA LEU A 211 -0.22 3.24 14.48
C LEU A 211 -1.23 3.93 15.42
N ALA A 212 -2.47 4.15 14.96
CA ALA A 212 -3.53 4.70 15.79
C ALA A 212 -3.96 3.73 16.90
N GLY A 213 -4.03 2.42 16.61
CA GLY A 213 -4.39 1.40 17.60
C GLY A 213 -3.37 1.27 18.74
N MET A 214 -2.09 1.46 18.46
CA MET A 214 -1.03 1.42 19.48
C MET A 214 -0.77 2.76 20.20
N LEU A 215 -1.46 3.83 19.80
CA LEU A 215 -1.20 5.18 20.30
C LEU A 215 -1.44 5.31 21.80
N ASP A 216 -2.49 4.68 22.34
CA ASP A 216 -2.81 4.76 23.77
C ASP A 216 -1.70 4.13 24.63
N THR A 217 -1.30 2.90 24.31
CA THR A 217 -0.18 2.21 24.97
C THR A 217 1.12 3.00 24.84
N TYR A 218 1.39 3.57 23.66
CA TYR A 218 2.55 4.42 23.43
C TYR A 218 2.55 5.68 24.30
N LEU A 219 1.41 6.37 24.43
CA LEU A 219 1.30 7.56 25.27
C LEU A 219 1.51 7.24 26.75
N ASN A 220 1.03 6.09 27.22
CA ASN A 220 1.24 5.64 28.61
C ASN A 220 2.72 5.40 28.92
N ILE A 221 3.45 4.68 28.05
CA ILE A 221 4.88 4.43 28.28
C ILE A 221 5.73 5.69 28.04
N LEU A 222 5.33 6.55 27.10
CA LEU A 222 5.95 7.85 26.88
C LEU A 222 5.82 8.74 28.12
N ALA A 223 4.64 8.74 28.78
CA ALA A 223 4.45 9.47 30.03
C ALA A 223 5.41 9.01 31.13
N LEU A 224 5.68 7.70 31.25
CA LEU A 224 6.69 7.17 32.16
C LEU A 224 8.10 7.65 31.80
N GLY A 225 8.47 7.63 30.51
CA GLY A 225 9.75 8.15 30.03
C GLY A 225 9.92 9.66 30.28
N LEU A 226 8.87 10.44 30.09
CA LEU A 226 8.84 11.87 30.39
C LEU A 226 8.94 12.13 31.91
N LEU A 227 8.30 11.30 32.74
CA LEU A 227 8.42 11.37 34.19
C LEU A 227 9.86 11.11 34.64
N PHE A 228 10.53 10.10 34.07
CA PHE A 228 11.94 9.85 34.29
C PHE A 228 12.80 11.07 33.92
N LEU A 229 12.56 11.68 32.76
CA LEU A 229 13.28 12.88 32.32
C LEU A 229 13.07 14.06 33.27
N VAL A 230 11.83 14.36 33.63
CA VAL A 230 11.49 15.44 34.57
C VAL A 230 12.19 15.22 35.92
N PHE A 231 12.10 14.01 36.46
CA PHE A 231 12.71 13.68 37.76
C PHE A 231 14.25 13.79 37.72
N THR A 232 14.89 13.14 36.75
CA THR A 232 16.36 13.18 36.62
C THR A 232 16.90 14.56 36.29
N SER A 233 16.14 15.38 35.54
CA SER A 233 16.51 16.76 35.26
C SER A 233 16.42 17.64 36.51
N TRP A 234 15.45 17.39 37.38
CA TRP A 234 15.35 18.09 38.66
C TRP A 234 16.53 17.71 39.57
N VAL A 235 16.87 16.42 39.64
CA VAL A 235 18.05 15.94 40.37
C VAL A 235 19.32 16.56 39.80
N ALA A 236 19.51 16.58 38.48
CA ALA A 236 20.65 17.22 37.82
C ALA A 236 20.76 18.70 38.19
N TYR A 237 19.64 19.42 38.13
CA TYR A 237 19.58 20.84 38.42
C TYR A 237 20.03 21.14 39.86
N VAL A 238 19.49 20.41 40.85
CA VAL A 238 19.82 20.58 42.27
C VAL A 238 21.26 20.18 42.57
N ILE A 239 21.77 19.09 41.99
CA ILE A 239 23.16 18.64 42.22
C ILE A 239 24.19 19.66 41.70
N PHE A 240 23.89 20.30 40.57
CA PHE A 240 24.85 21.16 39.88
C PHE A 240 24.59 22.66 40.05
N GLU A 241 23.58 23.07 40.82
CA GLU A 241 23.14 24.47 41.01
C GLU A 241 24.30 25.41 41.33
N ASP A 242 25.10 25.08 42.35
CA ASP A 242 26.21 25.90 42.82
C ASP A 242 27.56 25.65 42.08
N THR A 243 27.53 24.90 40.98
CA THR A 243 28.75 24.52 40.23
C THR A 243 28.94 25.34 38.95
N ILE A 244 30.10 25.20 38.29
CA ILE A 244 30.36 25.81 36.96
C ILE A 244 29.31 25.33 35.94
N GLN A 245 28.83 24.09 36.09
CA GLN A 245 27.80 23.50 35.24
C GLN A 245 26.45 24.23 35.40
N GLY A 246 26.05 24.54 36.64
CA GLY A 246 24.85 25.33 36.95
C GLY A 246 24.90 26.74 36.36
N LYS A 247 26.08 27.35 36.32
CA LYS A 247 26.25 28.71 35.78
C LYS A 247 26.30 28.80 34.25
N THR A 248 26.69 27.72 33.57
CA THR A 248 26.95 27.74 32.12
C THR A 248 25.94 26.95 31.31
N VAL A 249 25.49 25.79 31.78
CA VAL A 249 24.63 24.86 31.03
C VAL A 249 23.29 24.66 31.73
N PHE A 250 23.28 24.45 33.04
CA PHE A 250 22.10 24.18 33.87
C PHE A 250 21.59 25.43 34.59
N THR A 251 21.45 26.53 33.84
CA THR A 251 21.12 27.88 34.34
C THR A 251 19.73 27.98 34.98
N SER A 252 18.80 27.11 34.57
CA SER A 252 17.44 27.03 35.07
C SER A 252 16.97 25.58 34.98
N TYR A 253 15.87 25.25 35.66
CA TYR A 253 15.28 23.93 35.52
C TYR A 253 14.87 23.61 34.07
N THR A 254 14.26 24.56 33.35
CA THR A 254 13.84 24.37 31.94
C THR A 254 15.03 24.14 31.00
N THR A 255 16.11 24.89 31.18
CA THR A 255 17.34 24.69 30.38
C THR A 255 17.99 23.35 30.72
N THR A 256 17.99 22.95 31.99
CA THR A 256 18.47 21.63 32.43
C THR A 256 17.64 20.51 31.81
N LEU A 257 16.31 20.60 31.86
CA LEU A 257 15.40 19.62 31.25
C LEU A 257 15.65 19.46 29.75
N TYR A 258 15.84 20.56 29.03
CA TYR A 258 16.18 20.52 27.61
C TYR A 258 17.53 19.85 27.35
N GLN A 259 18.57 20.20 28.12
CA GLN A 259 19.90 19.61 27.97
C GLN A 259 19.94 18.12 28.33
N MET A 260 19.17 17.71 29.34
CA MET A 260 19.01 16.30 29.73
C MET A 260 18.17 15.52 28.71
N PHE A 261 17.17 16.14 28.08
CA PHE A 261 16.44 15.56 26.96
C PHE A 261 17.34 15.32 25.74
N LEU A 262 18.21 16.27 25.40
CA LEU A 262 19.22 16.08 24.35
C LEU A 262 20.23 14.98 24.72
N LEU A 263 20.57 14.87 26.01
CA LEU A 263 21.45 13.80 26.49
C LEU A 263 20.78 12.43 26.46
N PHE A 264 19.46 12.37 26.68
CA PHE A 264 18.66 11.16 26.55
C PHE A 264 18.67 10.59 25.12
N THR A 265 18.75 11.47 24.11
CA THR A 265 18.97 11.07 22.71
C THR A 265 20.45 10.93 22.34
N THR A 266 21.36 11.16 23.30
CA THR A 266 22.83 11.16 23.14
C THR A 266 23.38 12.17 22.13
N ALA A 267 22.57 13.14 21.68
CA ALA A 267 22.94 14.08 20.63
C ALA A 267 24.01 15.09 21.07
N ASN A 268 24.07 15.42 22.36
CA ASN A 268 25.02 16.37 22.94
C ASN A 268 26.07 15.69 23.85
N ASN A 269 26.26 14.38 23.72
CA ASN A 269 27.31 13.64 24.43
C ASN A 269 28.62 13.67 23.60
N PRO A 270 29.79 14.05 24.17
CA PRO A 270 30.07 14.34 25.59
C PRO A 270 29.87 15.81 26.02
N ASP A 271 29.62 16.72 25.08
CA ASP A 271 29.71 18.17 25.26
C ASP A 271 28.95 18.71 26.49
N VAL A 272 27.76 18.18 26.76
CA VAL A 272 26.88 18.68 27.84
C VAL A 272 27.50 18.56 29.24
N TRP A 273 28.34 17.56 29.51
CA TRP A 273 28.87 17.28 30.85
C TRP A 273 30.38 17.57 30.99
N VAL A 274 31.03 18.02 29.91
CA VAL A 274 32.44 18.42 29.92
C VAL A 274 32.75 19.48 30.98
N PRO A 275 31.95 20.56 31.19
CA PRO A 275 32.24 21.55 32.22
C PRO A 275 32.19 20.96 33.64
N ALA A 276 31.18 20.14 33.94
CA ALA A 276 31.07 19.41 35.20
C ALA A 276 32.24 18.44 35.45
N TYR A 277 32.70 17.75 34.40
CA TYR A 277 33.82 16.81 34.49
C TYR A 277 35.17 17.50 34.66
N LYS A 278 35.38 18.66 34.01
CA LYS A 278 36.56 19.51 34.22
C LYS A 278 36.64 20.03 35.65
N ALA A 279 35.49 20.31 36.28
CA ALA A 279 35.43 20.75 37.67
C ALA A 279 35.68 19.59 38.66
N SER A 280 35.08 18.43 38.44
CA SER A 280 35.30 17.24 39.25
C SER A 280 35.13 15.97 38.43
N ARG A 281 36.10 15.05 38.52
CA ARG A 281 36.02 13.75 37.84
C ARG A 281 34.84 12.92 38.30
N LEU A 282 34.41 13.05 39.56
CA LEU A 282 33.29 12.29 40.11
C LEU A 282 31.94 12.69 39.50
N SER A 283 31.84 13.89 38.91
CA SER A 283 30.62 14.36 38.22
C SER A 283 30.22 13.44 37.06
N CYS A 284 31.17 12.72 36.43
CA CYS A 284 30.84 11.81 35.33
C CYS A 284 29.95 10.64 35.78
N ILE A 285 29.97 10.25 37.05
CA ILE A 285 29.17 9.13 37.57
C ILE A 285 27.68 9.42 37.38
N PHE A 286 27.24 10.66 37.62
CA PHE A 286 25.84 11.06 37.39
C PHE A 286 25.43 10.85 35.93
N PHE A 287 26.23 11.34 34.99
CA PHE A 287 25.92 11.27 33.55
C PHE A 287 26.03 9.84 33.02
N ILE A 288 27.00 9.06 33.48
CA ILE A 288 27.12 7.63 33.13
C ILE A 288 25.89 6.88 33.63
N LEU A 289 25.46 7.11 34.88
CA LEU A 289 24.26 6.47 35.44
C LEU A 289 23.00 6.90 34.68
N PHE A 290 22.88 8.20 34.37
CA PHE A 290 21.77 8.72 33.58
C PHE A 290 21.71 8.09 32.19
N VAL A 291 22.83 8.01 31.47
CA VAL A 291 22.88 7.38 30.15
C VAL A 291 22.60 5.88 30.26
N LEU A 292 23.15 5.22 31.29
CA LEU A 292 22.92 3.80 31.49
C LEU A 292 21.44 3.49 31.71
N VAL A 293 20.79 4.19 32.64
CA VAL A 293 19.38 3.97 32.94
C VAL A 293 18.48 4.53 31.83
N GLY A 294 18.69 5.78 31.42
CA GLY A 294 17.85 6.45 30.43
C GLY A 294 17.94 5.80 29.06
N VAL A 295 19.14 5.65 28.52
CA VAL A 295 19.32 5.08 27.18
C VAL A 295 19.11 3.57 27.22
N TYR A 296 19.89 2.81 28.00
CA TYR A 296 19.82 1.35 27.88
C TYR A 296 18.63 0.70 28.57
N PHE A 297 18.04 1.29 29.61
CA PHE A 297 16.84 0.72 30.23
C PHE A 297 15.56 1.37 29.71
N VAL A 298 15.43 2.69 29.83
CA VAL A 298 14.15 3.38 29.50
C VAL A 298 13.87 3.34 28.00
N THR A 299 14.82 3.64 27.11
CA THR A 299 14.52 3.58 25.65
C THR A 299 14.24 2.16 25.17
N ASN A 300 14.96 1.15 25.67
CA ASN A 300 14.71 -0.25 25.32
C ASN A 300 13.37 -0.74 25.86
N LEU A 301 12.95 -0.29 27.05
CA LEU A 301 11.61 -0.57 27.58
C LEU A 301 10.53 0.05 26.69
N ILE A 302 10.68 1.33 26.29
CA ILE A 302 9.75 2.00 25.37
C ILE A 302 9.66 1.21 24.06
N LEU A 303 10.80 0.83 23.48
CA LEU A 303 10.84 0.04 22.25
C LEU A 303 10.14 -1.31 22.40
N ALA A 304 10.35 -2.02 23.51
CA ALA A 304 9.71 -3.32 23.77
C ALA A 304 8.19 -3.20 23.88
N VAL A 305 7.69 -2.17 24.59
CA VAL A 305 6.24 -1.92 24.72
C VAL A 305 5.62 -1.54 23.38
N VAL A 306 6.29 -0.69 22.61
CA VAL A 306 5.87 -0.31 21.25
C VAL A 306 5.84 -1.54 20.34
N TYR A 307 6.84 -2.42 20.42
CA TYR A 307 6.90 -3.64 19.62
C TYR A 307 5.75 -4.60 19.93
N GLU A 308 5.47 -4.85 21.21
CA GLU A 308 4.38 -5.76 21.59
C GLU A 308 3.01 -5.19 21.18
N SER A 309 2.80 -3.88 21.36
CA SER A 309 1.56 -3.22 20.92
C SER A 309 1.41 -3.24 19.40
N PHE A 310 2.49 -3.00 18.65
CA PHE A 310 2.50 -3.09 17.19
C PHE A 310 2.16 -4.51 16.74
N LYS A 311 2.78 -5.52 17.34
CA LYS A 311 2.54 -6.93 17.03
C LYS A 311 1.07 -7.31 17.30
N SER A 312 0.50 -6.87 18.41
CA SER A 312 -0.92 -7.10 18.73
C SER A 312 -1.85 -6.50 17.67
N GLU A 313 -1.62 -5.24 17.27
CA GLU A 313 -2.42 -4.58 16.22
C GLU A 313 -2.22 -5.23 14.84
N LEU A 314 -1.00 -5.66 14.52
CA LEU A 314 -0.72 -6.40 13.28
C LEU A 314 -1.48 -7.73 13.24
N VAL A 315 -1.51 -8.49 14.34
CA VAL A 315 -2.26 -9.75 14.42
C VAL A 315 -3.75 -9.52 14.19
N LYS A 316 -4.34 -8.43 14.73
CA LYS A 316 -5.74 -8.07 14.47
C LYS A 316 -6.00 -7.81 12.98
N GLN A 317 -5.12 -7.09 12.31
CA GLN A 317 -5.27 -6.83 10.87
C GLN A 317 -5.13 -8.08 10.02
N VAL A 318 -4.16 -8.95 10.33
CA VAL A 318 -4.01 -10.24 9.65
C VAL A 318 -5.24 -11.11 9.85
N PHE A 319 -5.83 -11.10 11.05
CA PHE A 319 -7.08 -11.82 11.32
C PHE A 319 -8.27 -11.28 10.50
N GLU A 320 -8.42 -9.95 10.40
CA GLU A 320 -9.45 -9.34 9.54
C GLU A 320 -9.24 -9.68 8.06
N MET A 321 -7.99 -9.70 7.60
CA MET A 321 -7.64 -10.11 6.24
C MET A 321 -7.98 -11.58 5.97
N ASP A 322 -7.66 -12.49 6.91
CA ASP A 322 -8.02 -13.90 6.82
C ASP A 322 -9.54 -14.10 6.81
N ARG A 323 -10.27 -13.34 7.64
CA ARG A 323 -11.74 -13.35 7.65
C ARG A 323 -12.32 -12.92 6.30
N MET A 324 -11.82 -11.84 5.70
CA MET A 324 -12.25 -11.42 4.36
C MET A 324 -11.95 -12.48 3.30
N ARG A 325 -10.80 -13.14 3.39
CA ARG A 325 -10.43 -14.25 2.51
C ARG A 325 -11.42 -15.41 2.66
N ARG A 326 -11.70 -15.85 3.88
CA ARG A 326 -12.68 -16.91 4.17
C ARG A 326 -14.06 -16.55 3.65
N ALA A 327 -14.53 -15.32 3.85
CA ALA A 327 -15.82 -14.86 3.31
C ALA A 327 -15.89 -14.96 1.77
N MET A 328 -14.80 -14.66 1.06
CA MET A 328 -14.73 -14.85 -0.40
C MET A 328 -14.74 -16.33 -0.80
N LEU A 329 -14.03 -17.20 -0.08
CA LEU A 329 -14.03 -18.64 -0.32
C LEU A 329 -15.41 -19.26 -0.02
N GLU A 330 -16.06 -18.88 1.07
CA GLU A 330 -17.44 -19.27 1.39
C GLU A 330 -18.42 -18.83 0.30
N ARG A 331 -18.24 -17.62 -0.24
CA ARG A 331 -19.05 -17.15 -1.36
C ARG A 331 -18.82 -17.99 -2.62
N ALA A 332 -17.57 -18.33 -2.92
CA ALA A 332 -17.24 -19.22 -4.03
C ALA A 332 -17.87 -20.61 -3.84
N PHE A 333 -17.81 -21.17 -2.63
CA PHE A 333 -18.47 -22.43 -2.28
C PHE A 333 -19.98 -22.36 -2.51
N ASN A 334 -20.65 -21.32 -1.99
CA ASN A 334 -22.10 -21.15 -2.14
C ASN A 334 -22.53 -20.96 -3.60
N LEU A 335 -21.66 -20.49 -4.49
CA LEU A 335 -21.94 -20.42 -5.94
C LEU A 335 -21.91 -21.80 -6.61
N LEU A 336 -21.09 -22.71 -6.08
CA LEU A 336 -20.95 -24.09 -6.56
C LEU A 336 -22.03 -25.00 -5.98
N ASP A 337 -22.45 -24.76 -4.74
CA ASP A 337 -23.57 -25.45 -4.08
C ASP A 337 -24.92 -24.87 -4.52
N THR A 338 -25.35 -25.21 -5.73
CA THR A 338 -26.61 -24.72 -6.30
C THR A 338 -27.87 -25.14 -5.54
N TYR A 339 -27.78 -26.18 -4.70
CA TYR A 339 -28.93 -26.75 -3.98
C TYR A 339 -28.88 -26.47 -2.47
N ASN A 340 -27.90 -25.71 -1.99
CA ASN A 340 -27.70 -25.41 -0.55
C ASN A 340 -27.66 -26.69 0.32
N VAL A 341 -27.04 -27.75 -0.19
CA VAL A 341 -26.89 -29.02 0.52
C VAL A 341 -25.78 -28.97 1.57
N GLY A 342 -24.91 -27.96 1.51
CA GLY A 342 -23.81 -27.75 2.44
C GLY A 342 -22.55 -28.54 2.10
N TYR A 343 -22.50 -29.20 0.93
CA TYR A 343 -21.36 -30.00 0.49
C TYR A 343 -21.19 -29.97 -1.03
N LEU A 344 -19.96 -30.19 -1.50
CA LEU A 344 -19.62 -30.31 -2.92
C LEU A 344 -19.26 -31.76 -3.26
N ASN A 345 -19.79 -32.23 -4.39
CA ASN A 345 -19.43 -33.53 -4.93
C ASN A 345 -18.10 -33.45 -5.69
N LYS A 346 -17.43 -34.59 -5.78
CA LYS A 346 -16.18 -34.76 -6.53
C LYS A 346 -16.22 -34.21 -7.97
N ASP A 347 -17.29 -34.47 -8.72
CA ASP A 347 -17.42 -33.95 -10.09
C ASP A 347 -17.46 -32.42 -10.16
N GLN A 348 -18.01 -31.76 -9.13
CA GLN A 348 -18.06 -30.29 -9.07
C GLN A 348 -16.66 -29.72 -8.80
N ILE A 349 -15.89 -30.37 -7.93
CA ILE A 349 -14.53 -29.95 -7.59
C ILE A 349 -13.59 -30.16 -8.79
N ILE A 350 -13.69 -31.29 -9.50
CA ILE A 350 -12.88 -31.53 -10.70
C ILE A 350 -13.12 -30.42 -11.75
N ARG A 351 -14.38 -30.06 -11.99
CA ARG A 351 -14.73 -28.96 -12.89
C ARG A 351 -14.20 -27.61 -12.41
N LEU A 352 -14.23 -27.35 -11.10
CA LEU A 352 -13.64 -26.15 -10.54
C LEU A 352 -12.13 -26.11 -10.78
N PHE A 353 -11.42 -27.22 -10.58
CA PHE A 353 -9.97 -27.30 -10.80
C PHE A 353 -9.62 -27.09 -12.27
N GLU A 354 -10.41 -27.62 -13.20
CA GLU A 354 -10.27 -27.34 -14.64
C GLU A 354 -10.36 -25.83 -14.93
N GLU A 355 -11.27 -25.11 -14.27
CA GLU A 355 -11.41 -23.66 -14.43
C GLU A 355 -10.34 -22.86 -13.69
N VAL A 356 -9.92 -23.28 -12.49
CA VAL A 356 -8.80 -22.65 -11.75
C VAL A 356 -7.49 -22.80 -12.51
N ASN A 357 -7.34 -23.88 -13.29
CA ASN A 357 -6.18 -24.08 -14.15
C ASN A 357 -6.04 -23.00 -15.25
N ASN A 358 -7.10 -22.25 -15.57
CA ASN A 358 -7.02 -21.10 -16.47
C ASN A 358 -6.35 -19.86 -15.83
N TYR A 359 -6.14 -19.88 -14.51
CA TYR A 359 -5.56 -18.78 -13.74
C TYR A 359 -4.27 -19.17 -13.00
N ARG A 360 -4.13 -20.45 -12.64
CA ARG A 360 -2.96 -21.00 -11.93
C ARG A 360 -2.46 -22.24 -12.63
N THR A 361 -1.15 -22.46 -12.59
CA THR A 361 -0.53 -23.65 -13.19
C THR A 361 -0.78 -24.88 -12.31
N LEU A 362 -1.98 -25.45 -12.42
CA LEU A 362 -2.27 -26.73 -11.82
C LEU A 362 -1.63 -27.84 -12.69
N PRO A 363 -0.98 -28.85 -12.10
CA PRO A 363 -0.59 -30.01 -12.86
C PRO A 363 -1.85 -30.65 -13.48
N LYS A 364 -1.71 -31.19 -14.69
CA LYS A 364 -2.77 -31.99 -15.30
C LYS A 364 -2.86 -33.31 -14.55
N ILE A 365 -3.66 -33.32 -13.50
CA ILE A 365 -3.91 -34.49 -12.66
C ILE A 365 -4.92 -35.36 -13.40
N SER A 366 -4.62 -36.65 -13.56
CA SER A 366 -5.59 -37.61 -14.09
C SER A 366 -6.76 -37.78 -13.11
N LYS A 367 -7.94 -38.21 -13.57
CA LYS A 367 -9.10 -38.38 -12.67
C LYS A 367 -8.82 -39.35 -11.51
N GLU A 368 -7.95 -40.32 -11.73
CA GLU A 368 -7.54 -41.36 -10.77
C GLU A 368 -6.57 -40.80 -9.71
N GLU A 369 -5.65 -39.93 -10.10
CA GLU A 369 -4.78 -39.24 -9.13
C GLU A 369 -5.54 -38.18 -8.32
N PHE A 370 -6.57 -37.58 -8.93
CA PHE A 370 -7.46 -36.66 -8.24
C PHE A 370 -8.31 -37.37 -7.18
N GLU A 371 -8.64 -38.65 -7.37
CA GLU A 371 -9.31 -39.47 -6.35
C GLU A 371 -8.50 -39.57 -5.08
N LEU A 372 -7.21 -39.86 -5.20
CA LEU A 372 -6.30 -39.97 -4.04
C LEU A 372 -6.15 -38.62 -3.32
N ILE A 373 -6.10 -37.52 -4.08
CA ILE A 373 -6.04 -36.17 -3.53
C ILE A 373 -7.35 -35.85 -2.80
N PHE A 374 -8.50 -36.19 -3.39
CA PHE A 374 -9.82 -35.99 -2.79
C PHE A 374 -9.99 -36.79 -1.50
N GLU A 375 -9.54 -38.05 -1.47
CA GLU A 375 -9.59 -38.91 -0.28
C GLU A 375 -8.70 -38.41 0.87
N GLU A 376 -7.54 -37.82 0.56
CA GLU A 376 -6.65 -37.22 1.57
C GLU A 376 -7.18 -35.86 2.09
N LEU A 377 -8.03 -35.18 1.31
CA LEU A 377 -8.62 -33.89 1.66
C LEU A 377 -9.99 -34.02 2.35
N ASP A 378 -10.68 -35.14 2.13
CA ASP A 378 -11.92 -35.50 2.82
C ASP A 378 -11.59 -36.06 4.21
N ASP A 379 -11.30 -35.14 5.14
CA ASP A 379 -11.04 -35.44 6.55
C ASP A 379 -12.24 -36.15 7.22
N THR A 380 -13.45 -35.92 6.70
CA THR A 380 -14.70 -36.48 7.23
C THR A 380 -14.99 -37.90 6.70
N HIS A 381 -14.31 -38.32 5.63
CA HIS A 381 -14.49 -39.58 4.92
C HIS A 381 -15.94 -39.84 4.47
N ASP A 382 -16.68 -38.78 4.11
CA ASP A 382 -18.08 -38.87 3.66
C ASP A 382 -18.25 -38.77 2.14
N VAL A 383 -17.14 -38.78 1.40
CA VAL A 383 -17.01 -38.65 -0.05
C VAL A 383 -17.56 -37.31 -0.56
N LYS A 384 -17.59 -36.30 0.33
CA LYS A 384 -18.06 -34.96 0.03
C LYS A 384 -17.10 -33.95 0.64
N ILE A 385 -17.11 -32.74 0.09
CA ILE A 385 -16.28 -31.65 0.62
C ILE A 385 -17.17 -30.62 1.28
N ASN A 386 -16.95 -30.42 2.57
CA ASN A 386 -17.59 -29.37 3.35
C ASN A 386 -16.90 -28.00 3.12
N LYS A 387 -17.40 -26.95 3.77
CA LYS A 387 -16.92 -25.58 3.57
C LYS A 387 -15.49 -25.36 4.08
N ASP A 388 -15.13 -25.98 5.20
CA ASP A 388 -13.83 -25.81 5.83
C ASP A 388 -12.75 -26.58 5.04
N GLU A 389 -13.06 -27.83 4.67
CA GLU A 389 -12.23 -28.65 3.77
C GLU A 389 -12.01 -27.94 2.42
N PHE A 390 -13.05 -27.30 1.85
CA PHE A 390 -12.91 -26.50 0.64
C PHE A 390 -11.92 -25.34 0.78
N ALA A 391 -11.93 -24.65 1.93
CA ALA A 391 -11.01 -23.56 2.19
C ALA A 391 -9.56 -24.07 2.29
N ASP A 392 -9.34 -25.20 2.96
CA ASP A 392 -8.02 -25.82 3.09
C ASP A 392 -7.47 -26.32 1.75
N ILE A 393 -8.33 -26.82 0.87
CA ILE A 393 -7.96 -27.15 -0.51
C ILE A 393 -7.48 -25.92 -1.26
N CYS A 394 -8.21 -24.81 -1.18
CA CYS A 394 -7.82 -23.57 -1.83
C CYS A 394 -6.48 -23.04 -1.29
N ASN A 395 -6.26 -23.16 0.02
CA ASN A 395 -5.00 -22.81 0.68
C ASN A 395 -3.83 -23.66 0.17
N ALA A 396 -4.01 -24.99 0.09
CA ALA A 396 -3.00 -25.91 -0.39
C ALA A 396 -2.64 -25.64 -1.86
N ILE A 397 -3.64 -25.35 -2.70
CA ILE A 397 -3.45 -24.97 -4.10
C ILE A 397 -2.61 -23.70 -4.19
N ALA A 398 -2.93 -22.71 -3.37
CA ALA A 398 -2.25 -21.43 -3.42
C ALA A 398 -0.79 -21.48 -2.97
N LEU A 399 -0.47 -22.35 -2.00
CA LEU A 399 0.89 -22.52 -1.50
C LEU A 399 1.78 -23.34 -2.45
N LYS A 400 1.22 -24.39 -3.08
CA LYS A 400 2.00 -25.32 -3.90
C LYS A 400 2.12 -24.91 -5.36
N PHE A 401 1.13 -24.22 -5.92
CA PHE A 401 1.07 -23.97 -7.36
C PHE A 401 1.34 -22.52 -7.74
N GLN A 402 2.17 -22.33 -8.76
CA GLN A 402 2.55 -21.02 -9.24
C GLN A 402 1.40 -20.38 -10.04
N LYS A 403 1.24 -19.06 -9.88
CA LYS A 403 0.32 -18.27 -10.71
C LYS A 403 0.78 -18.35 -12.16
N GLU A 404 -0.17 -18.46 -13.09
CA GLU A 404 0.18 -18.37 -14.51
C GLU A 404 0.74 -16.98 -14.84
N ASP A 405 1.67 -16.93 -15.79
CA ASP A 405 2.18 -15.67 -16.33
C ASP A 405 1.00 -14.83 -16.86
N VAL A 406 0.73 -13.68 -16.24
CA VAL A 406 -0.28 -12.75 -16.73
C VAL A 406 0.07 -12.34 -18.17
N LEU A 407 -0.93 -12.38 -19.06
CA LEU A 407 -0.80 -11.87 -20.43
C LEU A 407 -0.23 -10.45 -20.39
N SER A 408 0.80 -10.20 -21.19
CA SER A 408 1.45 -8.89 -21.24
C SER A 408 0.46 -7.89 -21.84
N TYR A 409 0.49 -6.63 -21.38
CA TYR A 409 -0.35 -5.56 -21.96
C TYR A 409 -0.17 -5.43 -23.49
N PHE A 410 1.01 -5.84 -23.97
CA PHE A 410 1.41 -5.87 -25.38
C PHE A 410 0.87 -7.06 -26.18
N ASP A 411 0.21 -8.05 -25.57
CA ASP A 411 -0.42 -9.17 -26.30
C ASP A 411 -1.54 -8.70 -27.26
N TYR A 412 -2.08 -7.50 -27.06
CA TYR A 412 -3.02 -6.88 -28.01
C TYR A 412 -2.35 -6.48 -29.35
N LEU A 413 -1.03 -6.30 -29.37
CA LEU A 413 -0.32 -5.86 -30.57
C LEU A 413 0.01 -7.05 -31.49
N VAL A 414 -0.31 -6.91 -32.78
CA VAL A 414 -0.06 -7.94 -33.81
C VAL A 414 1.43 -8.30 -33.92
N PHE A 415 2.33 -7.35 -33.64
CA PHE A 415 3.78 -7.57 -33.63
C PHE A 415 4.25 -8.59 -32.57
N TYR A 416 3.54 -8.70 -31.45
CA TYR A 416 3.88 -9.61 -30.36
C TYR A 416 3.72 -11.08 -30.75
N HIS A 417 2.88 -11.36 -31.76
CA HIS A 417 2.66 -12.70 -32.29
C HIS A 417 3.62 -13.09 -33.43
N SER A 418 4.48 -12.17 -33.86
CA SER A 418 5.44 -12.40 -34.94
C SER A 418 6.45 -13.52 -34.58
N PRO A 419 6.96 -14.27 -35.58
CA PRO A 419 7.91 -15.36 -35.33
C PRO A 419 9.22 -14.87 -34.74
N THR A 420 9.63 -13.62 -35.03
CA THR A 420 10.80 -12.96 -34.46
C THR A 420 10.60 -12.66 -32.98
N SER A 421 9.45 -12.11 -32.59
CA SER A 421 9.11 -11.86 -31.19
C SER A 421 9.08 -13.15 -30.37
N LYS A 422 8.51 -14.24 -30.92
CA LYS A 422 8.51 -15.56 -30.26
C LYS A 422 9.91 -16.13 -30.04
N ARG A 423 10.80 -16.02 -31.04
CA ARG A 423 12.21 -16.44 -30.90
C ARG A 423 12.94 -15.62 -29.84
N LEU A 424 12.70 -14.30 -29.81
CA LEU A 424 13.28 -13.42 -28.80
C LEU A 424 12.77 -13.76 -27.40
N LYS A 425 11.46 -14.00 -27.23
CA LYS A 425 10.86 -14.43 -25.96
C LYS A 425 11.46 -15.74 -25.47
N ALA A 426 11.65 -16.72 -26.36
CA ALA A 426 12.29 -17.99 -26.03
C ALA A 426 13.77 -17.80 -25.63
N PHE A 427 14.51 -16.93 -26.33
CA PHE A 427 15.89 -16.61 -25.99
C PHE A 427 16.01 -15.91 -24.63
N VAL A 428 15.19 -14.89 -24.36
CA VAL A 428 15.20 -14.15 -23.09
C VAL A 428 14.78 -15.03 -21.92
N ARG A 429 13.86 -15.98 -22.12
CA ARG A 429 13.47 -16.96 -21.09
C ARG A 429 14.50 -18.08 -20.89
N SER A 430 15.52 -18.19 -21.76
CA SER A 430 16.54 -19.21 -21.61
C SER A 430 17.50 -18.90 -20.46
N THR A 431 18.01 -19.94 -19.81
CA THR A 431 19.03 -19.81 -18.76
C THR A 431 20.33 -19.20 -19.30
N ILE A 432 20.64 -19.39 -20.58
CA ILE A 432 21.81 -18.83 -21.26
C ILE A 432 21.78 -17.30 -21.23
N PHE A 433 20.62 -16.70 -21.50
CA PHE A 433 20.49 -15.25 -21.43
C PHE A 433 20.74 -14.74 -20.00
N GLY A 434 20.27 -15.46 -18.98
CA GLY A 434 20.59 -15.19 -17.58
C GLY A 434 22.11 -15.15 -17.32
N TYR A 435 22.84 -16.19 -17.75
CA TYR A 435 24.30 -16.23 -17.60
C TYR A 435 25.02 -15.11 -18.35
N ILE A 436 24.55 -14.73 -19.55
CA ILE A 436 25.11 -13.62 -20.32
C ILE A 436 24.93 -12.30 -19.55
N VAL A 437 23.73 -12.03 -19.02
CA VAL A 437 23.46 -10.82 -18.24
C VAL A 437 24.32 -10.78 -16.98
N THR A 438 24.43 -11.89 -16.24
CA THR A 438 25.29 -11.98 -15.05
C THR A 438 26.75 -11.73 -15.40
N PHE A 439 27.26 -12.30 -16.49
CA PHE A 439 28.63 -12.06 -16.94
C PHE A 439 28.88 -10.59 -17.31
N VAL A 440 27.96 -9.98 -18.06
CA VAL A 440 28.05 -8.55 -18.43
C VAL A 440 28.03 -7.67 -17.17
N LEU A 441 27.19 -7.99 -16.18
CA LEU A 441 27.16 -7.25 -14.91
C LEU A 441 28.47 -7.39 -14.12
N ILE A 442 29.09 -8.58 -14.10
CA ILE A 442 30.39 -8.80 -13.46
C ILE A 442 31.48 -7.97 -14.15
N VAL A 443 31.52 -7.98 -15.48
CA VAL A 443 32.49 -7.17 -16.24
C VAL A 443 32.25 -5.68 -15.99
N ASN A 444 30.99 -5.22 -15.98
CA ASN A 444 30.64 -3.84 -15.67
C ASN A 444 31.08 -3.45 -14.25
N LEU A 445 30.91 -4.34 -13.27
CA LEU A 445 31.39 -4.11 -11.90
C LEU A 445 32.91 -3.88 -11.87
N PHE A 446 33.69 -4.73 -12.54
CA PHE A 446 35.14 -4.53 -12.62
C PHE A 446 35.51 -3.25 -13.37
N ALA A 447 34.82 -2.94 -14.46
CA ALA A 447 35.04 -1.72 -15.22
C ALA A 447 34.80 -0.46 -14.37
N VAL A 448 33.68 -0.41 -13.65
CA VAL A 448 33.36 0.70 -12.73
C VAL A 448 34.36 0.79 -11.58
N ILE A 449 34.81 -0.34 -11.02
CA ILE A 449 35.85 -0.34 -9.97
C ILE A 449 37.17 0.24 -10.53
N ILE A 450 37.59 -0.16 -11.73
CA ILE A 450 38.81 0.36 -12.34
C ILE A 450 38.66 1.86 -12.68
N GLU A 451 37.54 2.27 -13.27
CA GLU A 451 37.27 3.66 -13.63
C GLU A 451 37.19 4.58 -12.40
N THR A 452 36.71 4.09 -11.26
CA THR A 452 36.64 4.88 -10.02
C THR A 452 37.93 4.89 -9.21
N THR A 453 38.88 3.99 -9.49
CA THR A 453 40.16 3.88 -8.76
C THR A 453 41.35 4.46 -9.51
N VAL A 454 41.26 4.61 -10.83
CA VAL A 454 42.20 5.36 -11.69
C VAL A 454 41.83 6.83 -11.69
#